data_AF-A0AAD5UDG4-F1
#
_entry.id   AF-A0AAD5UDG4-F1
#
_cell.length_a   1.000
_cell.length_b   1.000
_cell.length_c   1.000
_cell.angle_alpha   90.00
_cell.angle_beta   90.00
_cell.angle_gamma   90.00
#
_symmetry.space_group_name_H-M   'P 1'
#
loop_
_entity.id
_entity.type
_entity.pdbx_description
1 polymer ?
#
loop_
_entity_poly.entity_id
_entity_poly.type
_entity_poly.pdbx_seq_one_letter_code
_entity_poly.pdbx_strand_id
1 'polypeptide(L)'
;MAPSLMDVMANGVSKGKIPLSHNGSEYLVRFESKILLVRLVENWYEGASVYITGTELEPTSCHSLEGTEVDHVLDAALDERHIFNQNLLHTLLPVSTVRGTAYSETNQITTGIIDDQNFSKPLAQTFMKFLIFFFFQKLDLESILSYRDVPANRALIQHYRAAFPVKWFDLVKQYSIQYSKSAVGISFGRHLDIDESIITIILSGYIIMLGITSPQPVNLTTTMIYDLYRGQLSYNVHQEARLWIQHQARKAFRAICIESFRYTIKYLYDIKVLDEPIQDMEELYKTLSYISAQWLVSVDLNQQIAGDPTNPTVRFQKAITNGVAGIFQLSVKKSGDPLRVRLLIKNETSKFKIAKMNMEALKVLELLKQGIWANLLYELLYFTNDDDERFSIQAHAVTEY
;
A
#
# COMPACT_ATOMS: atom_id res chain seq x y z
N MET A 1 -8.64 4.51 -2.18
CA MET A 1 -8.71 4.43 -0.71
C MET A 1 -10.13 4.57 -0.15
N ALA A 2 -11.08 5.26 -0.80
CA ALA A 2 -12.48 5.33 -0.32
C ALA A 2 -13.45 4.75 -1.36
N PRO A 3 -13.58 3.41 -1.49
CA PRO A 3 -14.34 2.78 -2.57
C PRO A 3 -15.83 3.16 -2.58
N SER A 4 -16.45 3.41 -1.42
CA SER A 4 -17.88 3.73 -1.36
C SER A 4 -18.20 5.22 -1.30
N LEU A 5 -17.20 6.11 -1.48
CA LEU A 5 -17.42 7.55 -1.28
C LEU A 5 -18.53 8.08 -2.19
N MET A 6 -18.50 7.70 -3.47
CA MET A 6 -19.49 8.13 -4.46
C MET A 6 -20.89 7.64 -4.12
N ASP A 7 -21.04 6.37 -3.77
CA ASP A 7 -22.33 5.79 -3.41
C ASP A 7 -22.93 6.48 -2.19
N VAL A 8 -22.09 6.78 -1.20
CA VAL A 8 -22.51 7.40 0.05
C VAL A 8 -22.87 8.88 -0.16
N MET A 9 -22.13 9.59 -1.02
CA MET A 9 -22.50 10.95 -1.41
C MET A 9 -23.81 10.97 -2.21
N ALA A 10 -23.98 10.09 -3.20
CA ALA A 10 -25.21 9.97 -3.97
C ALA A 10 -26.43 9.65 -3.07
N ASN A 11 -26.27 8.69 -2.15
CA ASN A 11 -27.28 8.38 -1.14
C ASN A 11 -27.56 9.59 -0.22
N GLY A 12 -26.53 10.34 0.16
CA GLY A 12 -26.65 11.58 0.93
C GLY A 12 -27.48 12.64 0.21
N VAL A 13 -27.27 12.83 -1.10
CA VAL A 13 -28.06 13.74 -1.94
C VAL A 13 -29.51 13.26 -2.02
N SER A 14 -29.73 11.96 -2.31
CA SER A 14 -31.09 11.39 -2.43
C SER A 14 -31.93 11.52 -1.16
N LYS A 15 -31.27 11.53 0.00
CA LYS A 15 -31.91 11.68 1.33
C LYS A 15 -31.99 13.14 1.80
N GLY A 16 -31.59 14.10 0.97
CA GLY A 16 -31.54 15.52 1.32
C GLY A 16 -30.52 15.88 2.40
N LYS A 17 -29.59 14.97 2.74
CA LYS A 17 -28.48 15.24 3.68
C LYS A 17 -27.40 16.11 3.05
N ILE A 18 -27.22 15.97 1.74
CA ILE A 18 -26.33 16.79 0.93
C ILE A 18 -27.22 17.59 -0.02
N PRO A 19 -27.08 18.92 -0.09
CA PRO A 19 -27.92 19.73 -0.96
C PRO A 19 -27.67 19.39 -2.42
N LEU A 20 -28.72 19.48 -3.24
CA LEU A 20 -28.60 19.44 -4.69
C LEU A 20 -27.67 20.57 -5.16
N SER A 21 -26.85 20.26 -6.15
CA SER A 21 -25.83 21.17 -6.66
C SER A 21 -25.90 21.31 -8.17
N HIS A 22 -25.54 22.50 -8.64
CA HIS A 22 -25.40 22.85 -10.04
C HIS A 22 -23.97 22.59 -10.52
N ASN A 23 -23.79 22.48 -11.84
CA ASN A 23 -22.48 22.31 -12.45
C ASN A 23 -21.49 23.38 -11.94
N GLY A 24 -20.29 22.95 -11.57
CA GLY A 24 -19.27 23.79 -10.95
C GLY A 24 -19.35 23.88 -9.42
N SER A 25 -20.35 23.28 -8.77
CA SER A 25 -20.37 23.17 -7.32
C SER A 25 -19.21 22.32 -6.81
N GLU A 26 -18.58 22.76 -5.73
CA GLU A 26 -17.43 22.10 -5.13
C GLU A 26 -17.74 21.69 -3.70
N TYR A 27 -17.34 20.46 -3.37
CA TYR A 27 -17.43 19.91 -2.03
C TYR A 27 -16.04 19.55 -1.53
N LEU A 28 -15.79 19.85 -0.26
CA LEU A 28 -14.65 19.35 0.47
C LEU A 28 -15.13 18.17 1.30
N VAL A 29 -14.46 17.03 1.13
CA VAL A 29 -14.68 15.82 1.92
C VAL A 29 -13.46 15.58 2.79
N ARG A 30 -13.69 15.60 4.10
CA ARG A 30 -12.69 15.33 5.12
C ARG A 30 -12.81 13.89 5.61
N PHE A 31 -11.72 13.14 5.54
CA PHE A 31 -11.62 11.76 6.02
C PHE A 31 -10.20 11.50 6.58
N GLU A 32 -10.11 11.24 7.89
CA GLU A 32 -8.83 11.06 8.61
C GLU A 32 -7.86 12.21 8.39
N SER A 33 -6.67 11.95 7.84
CA SER A 33 -5.68 12.96 7.44
C SER A 33 -5.89 13.46 6.01
N LYS A 34 -6.87 12.92 5.27
CA LYS A 34 -7.09 13.19 3.85
C LYS A 34 -8.13 14.29 3.65
N ILE A 35 -7.88 15.13 2.66
CA ILE A 35 -8.82 16.15 2.18
C ILE A 35 -9.04 15.85 0.70
N LEU A 36 -10.29 15.64 0.32
CA LEU A 36 -10.70 15.39 -1.06
C LEU A 36 -11.56 16.55 -1.52
N LEU A 37 -11.26 17.09 -2.69
CA LEU A 37 -12.09 18.05 -3.40
C LEU A 37 -12.91 17.28 -4.43
N VAL A 38 -14.23 17.37 -4.32
CA VAL A 38 -15.20 16.77 -5.24
C VAL A 38 -15.88 17.90 -5.99
N ARG A 39 -15.53 18.07 -7.26
CA ARG A 39 -16.14 19.06 -8.16
C ARG A 39 -17.18 18.39 -9.03
N LEU A 40 -18.40 18.92 -9.02
CA LEU A 40 -19.45 18.49 -9.94
C LEU A 40 -19.17 19.09 -11.32
N VAL A 41 -18.92 18.24 -12.31
CA VAL A 41 -18.63 18.67 -13.69
C VAL A 41 -19.93 18.80 -14.46
N GLU A 42 -20.72 17.74 -14.46
CA GLU A 42 -22.00 17.67 -15.18
C GLU A 42 -23.03 16.92 -14.33
N ASN A 43 -24.30 17.33 -14.45
CA ASN A 43 -25.45 16.64 -13.88
C ASN A 43 -26.50 16.37 -14.96
N TRP A 44 -27.20 15.25 -14.81
CA TRP A 44 -28.36 14.87 -15.62
C TRP A 44 -29.36 14.15 -14.74
N TYR A 45 -30.51 13.76 -15.30
CA TYR A 45 -31.63 13.24 -14.52
C TYR A 45 -31.30 12.01 -13.67
N GLU A 46 -30.48 11.09 -14.20
CA GLU A 46 -30.15 9.81 -13.54
C GLU A 46 -28.74 9.79 -12.93
N GLY A 47 -27.98 10.89 -12.98
CA GLY A 47 -26.59 10.83 -12.56
C GLY A 47 -25.82 12.13 -12.62
N ALA A 48 -24.56 12.02 -12.22
CA ALA A 48 -23.61 13.12 -12.16
C ALA A 48 -22.22 12.63 -12.51
N SER A 49 -21.47 13.46 -13.23
CA SER A 49 -20.04 13.30 -13.44
C SER A 49 -19.31 14.22 -12.46
N VAL A 50 -18.40 13.64 -11.69
CA VAL A 50 -17.60 14.38 -10.72
C VAL A 50 -16.12 14.21 -11.01
N TYR A 51 -15.37 15.26 -10.73
CA TYR A 51 -13.93 15.25 -10.71
C TYR A 51 -13.47 15.24 -9.25
N ILE A 52 -12.73 14.22 -8.86
CA ILE A 52 -12.20 14.08 -7.50
C ILE A 52 -10.69 14.28 -7.53
N THR A 53 -10.22 15.26 -6.79
CA THR A 53 -8.82 15.43 -6.44
C THR A 53 -8.66 15.37 -4.94
N GLY A 54 -7.43 15.19 -4.47
CA GLY A 54 -7.17 15.21 -3.04
C GLY A 54 -5.69 15.08 -2.76
N THR A 55 -5.31 15.52 -1.58
CA THR A 55 -3.93 15.42 -1.11
C THR A 55 -3.84 14.29 -0.08
N GLU A 56 -2.96 13.32 -0.34
CA GLU A 56 -2.33 12.56 0.72
C GLU A 56 -1.35 13.52 1.39
N LEU A 57 -1.82 14.26 2.40
CA LEU A 57 -0.96 15.18 3.13
C LEU A 57 0.07 14.36 3.91
N GLU A 58 1.27 14.20 3.35
CA GLU A 58 2.44 14.15 4.22
C GLU A 58 2.47 15.50 4.94
N PRO A 59 2.35 15.54 6.28
CA PRO A 59 2.19 16.79 6.99
C PRO A 59 3.47 17.60 6.87
N THR A 60 3.47 18.60 6.00
CA THR A 60 4.28 19.79 6.24
C THR A 60 3.56 20.62 7.29
N SER A 61 4.30 21.39 8.10
CA SER A 61 3.73 22.15 9.22
C SER A 61 2.57 23.07 8.80
N CYS A 62 2.61 23.63 7.60
CA CYS A 62 1.55 24.48 7.04
C CYS A 62 0.27 23.69 6.74
N HIS A 63 0.37 22.46 6.23
CA HIS A 63 -0.82 21.65 5.90
C HIS A 63 -1.47 21.00 7.12
N SER A 64 -0.71 20.78 8.19
CA SER A 64 -1.29 20.37 9.48
C SER A 64 -2.17 21.48 10.06
N LEU A 65 -1.77 22.74 9.92
CA LEU A 65 -2.57 23.88 10.36
C LEU A 65 -3.86 23.99 9.52
N GLU A 66 -3.76 23.94 8.20
CA GLU A 66 -4.93 23.96 7.29
C GLU A 66 -5.91 22.82 7.58
N GLY A 67 -5.41 21.60 7.79
CA GLY A 67 -6.24 20.46 8.19
C GLY A 67 -6.92 20.66 9.54
N THR A 68 -6.24 21.28 10.50
CA THR A 68 -6.76 21.56 11.84
C THR A 68 -7.88 22.61 11.80
N GLU A 69 -7.72 23.65 10.98
CA GLU A 69 -8.76 24.65 10.77
C GLU A 69 -10.00 24.05 10.08
N VAL A 70 -9.80 23.19 9.08
CA VAL A 70 -10.91 22.46 8.44
C VAL A 70 -11.63 21.57 9.46
N ASP A 71 -10.89 20.84 10.29
CA ASP A 71 -11.46 20.01 11.35
C ASP A 71 -12.23 20.88 12.37
N HIS A 72 -11.67 22.01 12.81
CA HIS A 72 -12.35 22.93 13.72
C HIS A 72 -13.69 23.44 13.16
N VAL A 73 -13.72 23.89 11.90
CA VAL A 73 -14.94 24.38 11.24
C VAL A 73 -15.99 23.28 11.08
N LEU A 74 -15.58 22.06 10.73
CA LEU A 74 -16.49 20.93 10.56
C LEU A 74 -17.02 20.43 11.89
N ASP A 75 -16.19 20.33 12.92
CA ASP A 75 -16.51 19.72 14.21
C ASP A 75 -17.46 20.63 15.01
N ALA A 76 -17.19 21.93 15.02
CA ALA A 76 -18.06 22.94 15.63
C ALA A 76 -19.50 22.92 15.05
N ALA A 77 -19.67 22.51 13.80
CA ALA A 77 -20.97 22.48 13.13
C ALA A 77 -21.63 21.08 13.07
N LEU A 78 -20.83 20.00 13.02
CA LEU A 78 -21.33 18.64 12.77
C LEU A 78 -21.27 17.71 13.99
N ASP A 79 -20.41 18.00 14.97
CA ASP A 79 -20.23 17.17 16.17
C ASP A 79 -20.75 17.87 17.44
N GLU A 80 -20.72 19.21 17.52
CA GLU A 80 -21.27 19.97 18.64
C GLU A 80 -22.78 20.27 18.47
N ARG A 81 -23.55 20.24 19.56
CA ARG A 81 -24.99 20.56 19.58
C ARG A 81 -25.24 22.08 19.50
N HIS A 82 -24.52 22.78 18.65
CA HIS A 82 -24.79 24.19 18.41
C HIS A 82 -25.95 24.31 17.42
N ILE A 83 -26.99 25.04 17.84
CA ILE A 83 -28.20 25.26 17.04
C ILE A 83 -27.91 26.24 15.88
N PHE A 84 -26.82 27.01 15.99
CA PHE A 84 -26.39 27.98 14.99
C PHE A 84 -24.97 27.72 14.53
N ASN A 85 -24.74 27.76 13.22
CA ASN A 85 -23.41 27.71 12.64
C ASN A 85 -22.66 29.01 13.00
N GLN A 86 -21.61 28.89 13.83
CA GLN A 86 -20.79 30.04 14.25
C GLN A 86 -19.97 30.62 13.09
N ASN A 87 -19.86 29.89 11.97
CA ASN A 87 -19.04 30.22 10.80
C ASN A 87 -19.90 30.55 9.56
N LEU A 88 -20.97 31.35 9.74
CA LEU A 88 -21.98 31.67 8.72
C LEU A 88 -21.42 32.31 7.41
N LEU A 89 -20.33 33.08 7.51
CA LEU A 89 -19.68 33.73 6.37
C LEU A 89 -18.40 33.02 5.91
N HIS A 90 -18.14 31.83 6.44
CA HIS A 90 -16.93 31.09 6.11
C HIS A 90 -16.99 30.55 4.67
N THR A 91 -15.82 30.44 4.04
CA THR A 91 -15.68 29.91 2.67
C THR A 91 -16.01 28.42 2.60
N LEU A 92 -15.97 27.74 3.74
CA LEU A 92 -16.35 26.35 3.92
C LEU A 92 -17.66 26.26 4.70
N LEU A 93 -18.70 25.74 4.08
CA LEU A 93 -20.02 25.55 4.71
C LEU A 93 -20.21 24.07 5.07
N PRO A 94 -20.19 23.70 6.36
CA PRO A 94 -20.46 22.34 6.79
C PRO A 94 -21.85 21.88 6.33
N VAL A 95 -21.92 20.69 5.75
CA VAL A 95 -23.15 20.14 5.16
C VAL A 95 -23.65 18.96 5.96
N SER A 96 -22.85 17.90 6.05
CA SER A 96 -23.28 16.66 6.67
C SER A 96 -22.13 15.72 6.97
N THR A 97 -22.38 14.78 7.86
CA THR A 97 -21.52 13.61 8.08
C THR A 97 -22.20 12.38 7.50
N VAL A 98 -21.51 11.73 6.56
CA VAL A 98 -21.96 10.48 5.96
C VAL A 98 -21.01 9.34 6.32
N ARG A 99 -21.48 8.10 6.31
CA ARG A 99 -20.69 6.92 6.68
C ARG A 99 -20.57 5.97 5.51
N GLY A 100 -19.38 5.44 5.30
CA GLY A 100 -19.09 4.53 4.22
C GLY A 100 -17.83 3.71 4.44
N THR A 101 -17.55 2.85 3.48
CA THR A 101 -16.37 2.02 3.47
C THR A 101 -15.15 2.80 2.94
N ALA A 102 -14.08 2.83 3.74
CA ALA A 102 -12.78 3.38 3.35
C ALA A 102 -11.63 2.61 3.96
N TYR A 103 -10.46 2.74 3.35
CA TYR A 103 -9.20 2.26 3.89
C TYR A 103 -8.56 3.34 4.75
N SER A 104 -8.34 2.99 6.01
CA SER A 104 -7.55 3.76 6.97
C SER A 104 -6.09 3.42 6.82
N GLU A 105 -5.24 4.42 6.89
CA GLU A 105 -3.82 4.27 6.62
C GLU A 105 -2.98 4.42 7.87
N THR A 106 -2.00 3.54 8.04
CA THR A 106 -0.99 3.64 9.09
C THR A 106 0.39 3.41 8.48
N ASN A 107 1.32 4.31 8.79
CA ASN A 107 2.72 4.23 8.35
C ASN A 107 3.61 4.08 9.58
N GLN A 108 4.34 2.97 9.68
CA GLN A 108 5.20 2.65 10.82
C GLN A 108 6.65 2.45 10.37
N ILE A 109 7.60 3.00 11.13
CA ILE A 109 9.02 2.74 10.94
C ILE A 109 9.32 1.37 11.56
N THR A 110 10.09 0.52 10.87
CA THR A 110 10.34 -0.87 11.31
C THR A 110 11.67 -1.07 12.03
N THR A 111 12.29 0.01 12.51
CA THR A 111 13.50 -0.05 13.33
C THR A 111 13.19 -0.72 14.67
N GLY A 112 14.03 -1.65 15.11
CA GLY A 112 13.77 -2.58 16.20
C GLY A 112 12.88 -3.78 15.84
N ILE A 113 12.39 -3.89 14.60
CA ILE A 113 11.51 -4.98 14.15
C ILE A 113 12.21 -5.83 13.09
N ILE A 114 12.46 -5.28 11.90
CA ILE A 114 13.03 -6.04 10.77
C ILE A 114 14.54 -6.27 10.95
N ASP A 115 15.21 -5.34 11.63
CA ASP A 115 16.61 -5.37 12.04
C ASP A 115 16.87 -6.24 13.29
N ASP A 116 15.82 -6.71 13.97
CA ASP A 116 15.98 -7.65 15.09
C ASP A 116 16.53 -9.00 14.57
N GLN A 117 17.49 -9.57 15.30
CA GLN A 117 17.96 -10.93 15.05
C GLN A 117 16.85 -11.97 15.17
N ASN A 118 15.86 -11.76 16.02
CA ASN A 118 14.71 -12.65 16.16
C ASN A 118 13.78 -12.61 14.94
N PHE A 119 13.85 -11.56 14.11
CA PHE A 119 13.16 -11.48 12.83
C PHE A 119 13.91 -12.22 11.72
N SER A 120 15.22 -12.00 11.62
CA SER A 120 16.05 -12.58 10.55
C SER A 120 16.34 -14.07 10.74
N LYS A 121 16.47 -14.58 11.98
CA LYS A 121 16.72 -16.00 12.28
C LYS A 121 15.68 -16.96 11.66
N PRO A 122 14.36 -16.79 11.87
CA PRO A 122 13.36 -17.69 11.31
C PRO A 122 13.05 -17.41 9.83
N LEU A 123 13.57 -16.33 9.24
CA LEU A 123 13.17 -15.83 7.93
C LEU A 123 13.29 -16.89 6.82
N ALA A 124 14.45 -17.53 6.71
CA ALA A 124 14.72 -18.51 5.67
C ALA A 124 13.82 -19.76 5.83
N GLN A 125 13.69 -20.29 7.05
CA GLN A 125 12.83 -21.44 7.33
C GLN A 125 11.34 -21.14 7.08
N THR A 126 10.89 -19.93 7.44
CA THR A 126 9.51 -19.50 7.24
C THR A 126 9.24 -19.29 5.75
N PHE A 127 10.19 -18.70 5.02
CA PHE A 127 10.10 -18.54 3.57
C PHE A 127 9.93 -19.88 2.85
N MET A 128 10.66 -20.94 3.25
CA MET A 128 10.48 -22.28 2.68
C MET A 128 9.02 -22.76 2.81
N LYS A 129 8.41 -22.60 3.99
CA LYS A 129 7.02 -22.99 4.23
C LYS A 129 6.03 -22.19 3.38
N PHE A 130 6.24 -20.89 3.26
CA PHE A 130 5.41 -20.00 2.43
C PHE A 130 5.55 -20.32 0.95
N LEU A 131 6.77 -20.63 0.49
CA LEU A 131 7.04 -21.01 -0.88
C LEU A 131 6.29 -22.30 -1.25
N ILE A 132 6.34 -23.32 -0.38
CA ILE A 132 5.56 -24.56 -0.55
C ILE A 132 4.07 -24.26 -0.64
N PHE A 133 3.55 -23.42 0.26
CA PHE A 133 2.13 -23.04 0.30
C PHE A 133 1.68 -22.37 -1.01
N PHE A 134 2.33 -21.29 -1.43
CA PHE A 134 1.92 -20.57 -2.64
C PHE A 134 2.21 -21.36 -3.92
N PHE A 135 3.22 -22.24 -3.93
CA PHE A 135 3.47 -23.14 -5.05
C PHE A 135 2.23 -24.00 -5.34
N PHE A 136 1.67 -24.67 -4.32
CA PHE A 136 0.48 -25.51 -4.48
C PHE A 136 -0.85 -24.77 -4.65
N GLN A 137 -0.88 -23.46 -4.36
CA GLN A 137 -2.07 -22.64 -4.56
C GLN A 137 -2.14 -21.99 -5.94
N LYS A 138 -0.99 -21.72 -6.55
CA LYS A 138 -0.89 -20.82 -7.71
C LYS A 138 -0.21 -21.43 -8.91
N LEU A 139 0.69 -22.39 -8.73
CA LEU A 139 1.38 -22.98 -9.87
C LEU A 139 0.49 -24.03 -10.51
N ASP A 140 0.30 -23.91 -11.82
CA ASP A 140 -0.31 -24.97 -12.61
C ASP A 140 0.62 -26.19 -12.67
N LEU A 141 0.19 -27.29 -12.06
CA LEU A 141 0.99 -28.51 -11.96
C LEU A 141 1.19 -29.19 -13.33
N GLU A 142 0.34 -28.92 -14.32
CA GLU A 142 0.52 -29.42 -15.69
C GLU A 142 1.79 -28.82 -16.34
N SER A 143 2.17 -27.61 -15.92
CA SER A 143 3.35 -26.90 -16.41
C SER A 143 4.66 -27.28 -15.70
N ILE A 144 4.64 -28.18 -14.71
CA ILE A 144 5.82 -28.55 -13.89
C ILE A 144 7.02 -28.97 -14.74
N LEU A 145 6.78 -29.72 -15.81
CA LEU A 145 7.84 -30.23 -16.68
C LEU A 145 8.65 -29.09 -17.31
N SER A 146 8.04 -27.92 -17.49
CA SER A 146 8.69 -26.73 -18.05
C SER A 146 9.71 -26.08 -17.12
N TYR A 147 9.78 -26.51 -15.84
CA TYR A 147 10.70 -25.96 -14.84
C TYR A 147 11.84 -26.93 -14.45
N ARG A 148 11.90 -28.13 -15.05
CA ARG A 148 12.88 -29.16 -14.70
C ARG A 148 14.31 -28.83 -15.12
N ASP A 149 14.48 -27.92 -16.08
CA ASP A 149 15.76 -27.48 -16.64
C ASP A 149 16.48 -26.45 -15.75
N VAL A 150 16.07 -26.28 -14.50
CA VAL A 150 16.65 -25.30 -13.59
C VAL A 150 18.15 -25.56 -13.36
N PRO A 151 19.04 -24.57 -13.61
CA PRO A 151 20.48 -24.71 -13.43
C PRO A 151 20.86 -24.53 -11.94
N ALA A 152 20.25 -25.35 -11.09
CA ALA A 152 20.49 -25.33 -9.65
C ALA A 152 21.66 -26.25 -9.28
N ASN A 153 22.47 -25.80 -8.32
CA ASN A 153 23.60 -26.58 -7.81
C ASN A 153 23.06 -27.83 -7.09
N ARG A 154 23.34 -29.01 -7.65
CA ARG A 154 22.89 -30.30 -7.12
C ARG A 154 23.34 -30.57 -5.69
N ALA A 155 24.55 -30.15 -5.32
CA ALA A 155 25.07 -30.33 -3.96
C ALA A 155 24.27 -29.48 -2.95
N LEU A 156 23.90 -28.25 -3.33
CA LEU A 156 23.03 -27.41 -2.49
C LEU A 156 21.63 -27.98 -2.39
N ILE A 157 21.05 -28.46 -3.50
CA ILE A 157 19.74 -29.13 -3.48
C ILE A 157 19.76 -30.31 -2.52
N GLN A 158 20.77 -31.19 -2.62
CA GLN A 158 20.89 -32.35 -1.74
C GLN A 158 21.04 -31.96 -0.26
N HIS A 159 21.80 -30.89 0.02
CA HIS A 159 21.96 -30.37 1.38
C HIS A 159 20.61 -29.88 1.94
N TYR A 160 19.89 -29.01 1.23
CA TYR A 160 18.62 -28.46 1.72
C TYR A 160 17.46 -29.46 1.62
N ARG A 161 17.58 -30.53 0.82
CA ARG A 161 16.62 -31.65 0.80
C ARG A 161 16.52 -32.33 2.16
N ALA A 162 17.63 -32.43 2.91
CA ALA A 162 17.66 -33.02 4.25
C ALA A 162 16.88 -32.18 5.28
N ALA A 163 16.88 -30.85 5.13
CA ALA A 163 16.15 -29.92 5.99
C ALA A 163 14.76 -29.54 5.46
N PHE A 164 14.32 -30.17 4.37
CA PHE A 164 13.04 -29.86 3.73
C PHE A 164 11.87 -30.26 4.63
N PRO A 165 10.85 -29.40 4.84
CA PRO A 165 9.78 -29.66 5.78
C PRO A 165 8.73 -30.62 5.16
N VAL A 166 9.06 -31.91 5.07
CA VAL A 166 8.23 -32.94 4.41
C VAL A 166 6.81 -33.00 4.99
N LYS A 167 6.67 -32.99 6.33
CA LYS A 167 5.35 -33.01 6.98
C LYS A 167 4.46 -31.82 6.56
N TRP A 168 5.06 -30.64 6.41
CA TRP A 168 4.36 -29.45 5.93
C TRP A 168 3.99 -29.57 4.46
N PHE A 169 4.91 -30.07 3.63
CA PHE A 169 4.67 -30.34 2.22
C PHE A 169 3.48 -31.28 2.02
N ASP A 170 3.42 -32.40 2.75
CA ASP A 170 2.33 -33.37 2.66
C ASP A 170 1.00 -32.76 3.10
N LEU A 171 1.00 -31.97 4.18
CA LEU A 171 -0.19 -31.26 4.66
C LEU A 171 -0.73 -30.27 3.62
N VAL A 172 0.12 -29.38 3.09
CA VAL A 172 -0.30 -28.38 2.07
C VAL A 172 -0.80 -29.09 0.81
N LYS A 173 -0.10 -30.14 0.39
CA LYS A 173 -0.46 -30.95 -0.77
C LYS A 173 -1.86 -31.57 -0.60
N GLN A 174 -2.18 -32.09 0.59
CA GLN A 174 -3.49 -32.66 0.90
C GLN A 174 -4.63 -31.62 0.76
N TYR A 175 -4.39 -30.37 1.18
CA TYR A 175 -5.40 -29.31 1.08
C TYR A 175 -5.44 -28.62 -0.30
N SER A 176 -4.49 -28.90 -1.19
CA SER A 176 -4.45 -28.29 -2.52
C SER A 176 -5.52 -28.85 -3.44
N ILE A 177 -6.47 -28.00 -3.81
CA ILE A 177 -7.47 -28.28 -4.85
C ILE A 177 -6.80 -28.51 -6.22
N GLN A 178 -5.69 -27.80 -6.50
CA GLN A 178 -4.93 -27.98 -7.74
C GLN A 178 -4.31 -29.38 -7.82
N TYR A 179 -3.68 -29.84 -6.74
CA TYR A 179 -3.15 -31.20 -6.66
C TYR A 179 -4.27 -32.25 -6.82
N SER A 180 -5.40 -32.03 -6.15
CA SER A 180 -6.57 -32.92 -6.24
C SER A 180 -7.12 -33.04 -7.67
N LYS A 181 -7.10 -31.96 -8.46
CA LYS A 181 -7.53 -31.96 -9.87
C LYS A 181 -6.52 -32.67 -10.79
N SER A 182 -5.23 -32.42 -10.61
CA SER A 182 -4.17 -33.04 -11.42
C SER A 182 -3.91 -34.51 -11.07
N ALA A 183 -4.20 -34.93 -9.82
CA ALA A 183 -4.08 -36.32 -9.38
C ALA A 183 -5.07 -37.27 -10.08
N VAL A 184 -6.20 -36.78 -10.58
CA VAL A 184 -7.18 -37.59 -11.33
C VAL A 184 -6.66 -38.00 -12.72
N GLY A 185 -5.69 -37.27 -13.29
CA GLY A 185 -5.12 -37.54 -14.61
C GLY A 185 -3.77 -38.28 -14.63
N ILE A 186 -3.16 -38.51 -13.46
CA ILE A 186 -1.79 -39.05 -13.36
C ILE A 186 -1.86 -40.47 -12.79
N SER A 187 -1.42 -41.46 -13.58
CA SER A 187 -1.36 -42.87 -13.17
C SER A 187 -0.47 -43.07 -11.93
N PHE A 188 -0.90 -43.97 -11.02
CA PHE A 188 -0.34 -44.23 -9.68
C PHE A 188 1.21 -44.40 -9.60
N GLY A 189 1.88 -44.79 -10.69
CA GLY A 189 3.35 -44.96 -10.75
C GLY A 189 4.17 -43.69 -11.05
N ARG A 190 3.56 -42.57 -11.47
CA ARG A 190 4.25 -41.30 -11.77
C ARG A 190 4.33 -40.33 -10.57
N HIS A 191 3.61 -40.59 -9.48
CA HIS A 191 3.51 -39.63 -8.37
C HIS A 191 4.83 -39.43 -7.61
N LEU A 192 5.60 -40.50 -7.37
CA LEU A 192 6.90 -40.40 -6.68
C LEU A 192 7.92 -39.55 -7.47
N ASP A 193 7.96 -39.68 -8.80
CA ASP A 193 8.82 -38.86 -9.67
C ASP A 193 8.39 -37.39 -9.73
N ILE A 194 7.09 -37.12 -9.58
CA ILE A 194 6.54 -35.77 -9.62
C ILE A 194 6.82 -35.04 -8.30
N ASP A 195 6.69 -35.71 -7.16
CA ASP A 195 6.99 -35.10 -5.86
C ASP A 195 8.46 -34.68 -5.77
N GLU A 196 9.40 -35.55 -6.17
CA GLU A 196 10.83 -35.18 -6.21
C GLU A 196 11.10 -34.05 -7.20
N SER A 197 10.39 -34.01 -8.33
CA SER A 197 10.48 -32.89 -9.28
C SER A 197 10.00 -31.59 -8.63
N ILE A 198 8.85 -31.60 -7.95
CA ILE A 198 8.28 -30.45 -7.25
C ILE A 198 9.25 -29.96 -6.18
N ILE A 199 9.73 -30.86 -5.33
CA ILE A 199 10.67 -30.53 -4.25
C ILE A 199 11.93 -29.89 -4.83
N THR A 200 12.48 -30.45 -5.91
CA THR A 200 13.65 -29.90 -6.60
C THR A 200 13.38 -28.48 -7.12
N ILE A 201 12.22 -28.23 -7.73
CA ILE A 201 11.84 -26.90 -8.24
C ILE A 201 11.69 -25.91 -7.09
N ILE A 202 10.99 -26.28 -6.01
CA ILE A 202 10.81 -25.44 -4.81
C ILE A 202 12.16 -25.10 -4.19
N LEU A 203 13.03 -26.10 -3.98
CA LEU A 203 14.38 -25.91 -3.44
C LEU A 203 15.21 -25.00 -4.34
N SER A 204 15.08 -25.13 -5.66
CA SER A 204 15.77 -24.26 -6.61
C SER A 204 15.30 -22.82 -6.51
N GLY A 205 13.98 -22.59 -6.42
CA GLY A 205 13.41 -21.25 -6.17
C GLY A 205 13.89 -20.66 -4.85
N TYR A 206 13.95 -21.47 -3.79
CA TYR A 206 14.48 -21.07 -2.48
C TYR A 206 15.95 -20.64 -2.54
N ILE A 207 16.81 -21.48 -3.13
CA ILE A 207 18.26 -21.23 -3.29
C ILE A 207 18.49 -19.97 -4.14
N ILE A 208 17.79 -19.84 -5.26
CA ILE A 208 17.91 -18.70 -6.18
C ILE A 208 17.44 -17.41 -5.52
N MET A 209 16.28 -17.41 -4.86
CA MET A 209 15.76 -16.20 -4.21
C MET A 209 16.68 -15.71 -3.10
N LEU A 210 17.14 -16.62 -2.22
CA LEU A 210 18.01 -16.23 -1.11
C LEU A 210 19.48 -16.03 -1.50
N GLY A 211 19.86 -16.33 -2.74
CA GLY A 211 21.25 -16.16 -3.22
C GLY A 211 22.23 -17.11 -2.54
N ILE A 212 21.82 -18.33 -2.27
CA ILE A 212 22.63 -19.30 -1.54
C ILE A 212 23.70 -19.89 -2.46
N THR A 213 24.96 -19.73 -2.07
CA THR A 213 26.13 -20.26 -2.80
C THR A 213 26.86 -21.37 -2.05
N SER A 214 26.64 -21.48 -0.74
CA SER A 214 27.27 -22.46 0.14
C SER A 214 26.26 -22.92 1.21
N PRO A 215 26.45 -24.09 1.85
CA PRO A 215 25.55 -24.64 2.88
C PRO A 215 25.68 -23.93 4.24
N GLN A 216 25.88 -22.63 4.24
CA GLN A 216 25.98 -21.80 5.44
C GLN A 216 24.62 -21.18 5.81
N PRO A 217 24.44 -20.75 7.07
CA PRO A 217 23.26 -19.99 7.47
C PRO A 217 23.07 -18.76 6.60
N VAL A 218 21.85 -18.55 6.11
CA VAL A 218 21.52 -17.37 5.30
C VAL A 218 21.40 -16.16 6.22
N ASN A 219 22.36 -15.25 6.13
CA ASN A 219 22.34 -13.99 6.88
C ASN A 219 21.88 -12.87 5.94
N LEU A 220 20.62 -12.44 6.08
CA LEU A 220 20.07 -11.34 5.31
C LEU A 220 20.12 -10.04 6.11
N THR A 221 20.73 -9.01 5.54
CA THR A 221 20.65 -7.64 6.08
C THR A 221 19.30 -7.01 5.73
N THR A 222 18.91 -5.96 6.45
CA THR A 222 17.68 -5.19 6.17
C THR A 222 17.59 -4.71 4.71
N THR A 223 18.71 -4.28 4.13
CA THR A 223 18.77 -3.88 2.71
C THR A 223 18.52 -5.05 1.77
N MET A 224 19.14 -6.21 2.04
CA MET A 224 18.90 -7.42 1.24
C MET A 224 17.45 -7.88 1.34
N ILE A 225 16.85 -7.83 2.53
CA ILE A 225 15.43 -8.13 2.73
C ILE A 225 14.57 -7.22 1.86
N TYR A 226 14.86 -5.92 1.83
CA TYR A 226 14.11 -4.97 1.04
C TYR A 226 14.26 -5.18 -0.47
N ASP A 227 15.48 -5.46 -0.95
CA ASP A 227 15.73 -5.75 -2.36
C ASP A 227 14.97 -7.00 -2.83
N LEU A 228 15.02 -8.08 -2.03
CA LEU A 228 14.25 -9.29 -2.28
C LEU A 228 12.74 -9.04 -2.25
N TYR A 229 12.25 -8.24 -1.30
CA TYR A 229 10.83 -7.85 -1.21
C TYR A 229 10.36 -7.09 -2.46
N ARG A 230 11.21 -6.22 -3.02
CA ARG A 230 10.95 -5.53 -4.29
C ARG A 230 10.98 -6.43 -5.51
N GLY A 231 11.45 -7.67 -5.38
CA GLY A 231 11.57 -8.64 -6.46
C GLY A 231 12.90 -8.58 -7.21
N GLN A 232 13.89 -7.88 -6.65
CA GLN A 232 15.27 -7.92 -7.12
C GLN A 232 15.92 -9.22 -6.65
N LEU A 233 16.60 -9.91 -7.55
CA LEU A 233 17.30 -11.15 -7.22
C LEU A 233 18.69 -10.83 -6.64
N SER A 234 19.17 -11.68 -5.74
CA SER A 234 20.50 -11.53 -5.17
C SER A 234 21.60 -11.60 -6.24
N TYR A 235 22.59 -10.72 -6.12
CA TYR A 235 23.76 -10.71 -7.00
C TYR A 235 24.69 -11.91 -6.79
N ASN A 236 24.55 -12.63 -5.68
CA ASN A 236 25.33 -13.82 -5.37
C ASN A 236 24.86 -15.06 -6.17
N VAL A 237 23.66 -15.02 -6.74
CA VAL A 237 23.12 -16.11 -7.57
C VAL A 237 23.97 -16.27 -8.83
N HIS A 238 24.32 -17.50 -9.19
CA HIS A 238 24.98 -17.81 -10.45
C HIS A 238 24.22 -17.21 -11.65
N GLN A 239 24.95 -16.65 -12.62
CA GLN A 239 24.34 -15.91 -13.73
C GLN A 239 23.31 -16.74 -14.50
N GLU A 240 23.60 -18.01 -14.78
CA GLU A 240 22.68 -18.91 -15.48
C GLU A 240 21.36 -19.08 -14.73
N ALA A 241 21.38 -19.26 -13.41
CA ALA A 241 20.18 -19.41 -12.60
C ALA A 241 19.36 -18.12 -12.53
N ARG A 242 20.04 -16.97 -12.51
CA ARG A 242 19.38 -15.66 -12.58
C ARG A 242 18.69 -15.45 -13.93
N LEU A 243 19.36 -15.77 -15.04
CA LEU A 243 18.78 -15.67 -16.38
C LEU A 243 17.61 -16.65 -16.55
N TRP A 244 17.77 -17.87 -16.06
CA TRP A 244 16.73 -18.90 -16.12
C TRP A 244 15.44 -18.45 -15.43
N ILE A 245 15.51 -17.96 -14.19
CA ILE A 245 14.30 -17.52 -13.45
C ILE A 245 13.69 -16.24 -14.01
N GLN A 246 14.49 -15.40 -14.69
CA GLN A 246 14.01 -14.18 -15.35
C GLN A 246 13.38 -14.45 -16.72
N HIS A 247 13.56 -15.63 -17.30
CA HIS A 247 13.00 -15.99 -18.60
C HIS A 247 11.46 -15.92 -18.59
N GLN A 248 10.86 -15.46 -19.68
CA GLN A 248 9.41 -15.21 -19.77
C GLN A 248 8.57 -16.46 -19.47
N ALA A 249 9.02 -17.63 -19.90
CA ALA A 249 8.32 -18.89 -19.64
C ALA A 249 8.33 -19.29 -18.14
N ARG A 250 9.16 -18.64 -17.31
CA ARG A 250 9.32 -18.88 -15.86
C ARG A 250 8.70 -17.75 -15.04
N LYS A 251 8.04 -16.78 -15.70
CA LYS A 251 7.39 -15.62 -15.09
C LYS A 251 6.42 -16.00 -13.97
N ALA A 252 5.59 -17.03 -14.18
CA ALA A 252 4.63 -17.49 -13.18
C ALA A 252 5.33 -18.01 -11.91
N PHE A 253 6.34 -18.87 -12.08
CA PHE A 253 7.13 -19.39 -10.97
C PHE A 253 7.89 -18.27 -10.23
N ARG A 254 8.51 -17.34 -10.97
CA ARG A 254 9.18 -16.16 -10.38
C ARG A 254 8.21 -15.30 -9.58
N ALA A 255 6.99 -15.08 -10.08
CA ALA A 255 5.96 -14.33 -9.35
C ALA A 255 5.60 -15.02 -8.02
N ILE A 256 5.47 -16.35 -8.02
CA ILE A 256 5.21 -17.15 -6.81
C ILE A 256 6.36 -17.00 -5.81
N CYS A 257 7.62 -17.11 -6.25
CA CYS A 257 8.78 -16.94 -5.39
C CYS A 257 8.82 -15.58 -4.70
N ILE A 258 8.65 -14.50 -5.47
CA ILE A 258 8.64 -13.12 -4.94
C ILE A 258 7.47 -12.92 -3.99
N GLU A 259 6.28 -13.38 -4.37
CA GLU A 259 5.10 -13.22 -3.54
C GLU A 259 5.23 -14.00 -2.22
N SER A 260 5.71 -15.24 -2.27
CA SER A 260 5.95 -16.04 -1.07
C SER A 260 6.89 -15.33 -0.09
N PHE A 261 7.93 -14.69 -0.61
CA PHE A 261 8.85 -13.89 0.20
C PHE A 261 8.17 -12.67 0.82
N ARG A 262 7.34 -11.94 0.05
CA ARG A 262 6.58 -10.79 0.57
C ARG A 262 5.65 -11.19 1.71
N TYR A 263 4.87 -12.26 1.53
CA TYR A 263 3.97 -12.75 2.57
C TYR A 263 4.76 -13.28 3.79
N THR A 264 5.97 -13.81 3.60
CA THR A 264 6.86 -14.18 4.72
C THR A 264 7.21 -12.95 5.57
N ILE A 265 7.58 -11.84 4.93
CA ILE A 265 7.88 -10.58 5.62
C ILE A 265 6.65 -10.06 6.37
N LYS A 266 5.48 -10.09 5.74
CA LYS A 266 4.21 -9.73 6.40
C LYS A 266 4.02 -10.57 7.68
N TYR A 267 4.06 -11.90 7.56
CA TYR A 267 3.78 -12.80 8.67
C TYR A 267 4.75 -12.63 9.84
N LEU A 268 6.05 -12.53 9.56
CA LEU A 268 7.05 -12.31 10.60
C LEU A 268 6.91 -10.92 11.25
N TYR A 269 6.51 -9.92 10.46
CA TYR A 269 6.20 -8.60 10.99
C TYR A 269 5.01 -8.66 11.95
N ASP A 270 3.90 -9.32 11.56
CA ASP A 270 2.73 -9.46 12.43
C ASP A 270 3.06 -10.18 13.73
N ILE A 271 3.74 -11.33 13.65
CA ILE A 271 4.18 -12.09 14.83
C ILE A 271 5.01 -11.22 15.75
N LYS A 272 5.95 -10.45 15.18
CA LYS A 272 6.86 -9.62 15.97
C LYS A 272 6.14 -8.43 16.62
N VAL A 273 5.15 -7.85 15.93
CA VAL A 273 4.35 -6.73 16.43
C VAL A 273 3.34 -7.20 17.49
N LEU A 274 2.75 -8.38 17.31
CA LEU A 274 1.77 -8.96 18.24
C LEU A 274 2.42 -9.73 19.40
N ASP A 275 3.73 -9.97 19.33
CA ASP A 275 4.49 -10.81 20.27
C ASP A 275 3.90 -12.23 20.41
N GLU A 276 3.40 -12.78 19.30
CA GLU A 276 2.77 -14.10 19.26
C GLU A 276 3.82 -15.21 19.07
N PRO A 277 3.61 -16.40 19.64
CA PRO A 277 4.50 -17.53 19.40
C PRO A 277 4.39 -18.02 17.95
N ILE A 278 5.43 -18.72 17.50
CA ILE A 278 5.40 -19.41 16.19
C ILE A 278 4.29 -20.47 16.25
N GLN A 279 3.33 -20.33 15.34
CA GLN A 279 2.16 -21.20 15.23
C GLN A 279 2.52 -22.64 14.85
N ASP A 280 1.68 -23.58 15.28
CA ASP A 280 1.77 -24.97 14.81
C ASP A 280 1.43 -25.11 13.32
N MET A 281 1.57 -26.31 12.74
CA MET A 281 1.37 -26.50 11.30
C MET A 281 -0.08 -26.24 10.86
N GLU A 282 -1.09 -26.67 11.61
CA GLU A 282 -2.49 -26.48 11.20
C GLU A 282 -2.90 -25.03 11.34
N GLU A 283 -2.50 -24.39 12.43
CA GLU A 283 -2.71 -22.97 12.66
C GLU A 283 -2.01 -22.12 11.59
N LEU A 284 -0.75 -22.43 11.26
CA LEU A 284 -0.01 -21.77 10.18
C LEU A 284 -0.76 -21.89 8.84
N TYR A 285 -1.31 -23.06 8.52
CA TYR A 285 -2.09 -23.24 7.29
C TYR A 285 -3.35 -22.36 7.27
N LYS A 286 -4.07 -22.27 8.39
CA LYS A 286 -5.25 -21.39 8.53
C LYS A 286 -4.86 -19.93 8.37
N THR A 287 -3.79 -19.49 9.03
CA THR A 287 -3.25 -18.14 8.95
C THR A 287 -2.84 -17.78 7.52
N LEU A 288 -2.11 -18.67 6.84
CA LEU A 288 -1.72 -18.48 5.44
C LEU A 288 -2.93 -18.40 4.50
N SER A 289 -3.93 -19.26 4.70
CA SER A 289 -5.18 -19.24 3.94
C SER A 289 -5.95 -17.95 4.15
N TYR A 290 -6.01 -17.46 5.39
CA TYR A 290 -6.65 -16.20 5.73
C TYR A 290 -5.91 -15.01 5.12
N ILE A 291 -4.59 -14.89 5.33
CA ILE A 291 -3.80 -13.75 4.84
C ILE A 291 -3.79 -13.73 3.30
N SER A 292 -3.65 -14.89 2.63
CA SER A 292 -3.70 -14.94 1.16
C SER A 292 -5.05 -14.55 0.55
N ALA A 293 -6.15 -14.76 1.27
CA ALA A 293 -7.50 -14.40 0.80
C ALA A 293 -7.91 -12.96 1.16
N GLN A 294 -7.54 -12.48 2.35
CA GLN A 294 -8.03 -11.22 2.91
C GLN A 294 -7.03 -10.06 2.81
N TRP A 295 -5.76 -10.36 2.52
CA TRP A 295 -4.71 -9.35 2.44
C TRP A 295 -4.03 -9.32 1.08
N LEU A 296 -3.82 -8.10 0.57
CA LEU A 296 -2.84 -7.87 -0.49
C LEU A 296 -1.49 -7.51 0.14
N VAL A 297 -0.48 -8.33 -0.08
CA VAL A 297 0.91 -7.99 0.28
C VAL A 297 1.67 -7.62 -0.99
N SER A 298 2.12 -6.37 -1.08
CA SER A 298 2.69 -5.80 -2.31
C SER A 298 3.81 -4.81 -2.01
N VAL A 299 4.52 -4.38 -3.05
CA VAL A 299 5.43 -3.22 -2.97
C VAL A 299 4.65 -1.91 -2.99
N ASP A 300 5.26 -0.86 -2.48
CA ASP A 300 4.85 0.51 -2.77
C ASP A 300 4.90 0.76 -4.29
N LEU A 301 3.81 1.31 -4.83
CA LEU A 301 3.67 1.54 -6.27
C LEU A 301 4.67 2.57 -6.80
N ASN A 302 5.15 3.48 -5.94
CA ASN A 302 6.19 4.45 -6.29
C ASN A 302 7.60 3.83 -6.33
N GLN A 303 7.76 2.62 -5.80
CA GLN A 303 9.06 1.95 -5.64
C GLN A 303 9.09 0.57 -6.31
N GLN A 304 8.10 0.28 -7.14
CA GLN A 304 8.06 -0.96 -7.91
C GLN A 304 9.16 -0.99 -8.96
N ILE A 305 9.71 -2.19 -9.20
CA ILE A 305 10.71 -2.41 -10.24
C ILE A 305 9.99 -2.67 -11.57
N ALA A 306 10.50 -2.10 -12.65
CA ALA A 306 10.01 -2.38 -13.99
C ALA A 306 10.11 -3.89 -14.30
N GLY A 307 9.01 -4.49 -14.79
CA GLY A 307 8.98 -5.92 -15.09
C GLY A 307 8.84 -6.83 -13.87
N ASP A 308 8.37 -6.33 -12.72
CA ASP A 308 7.92 -7.16 -11.61
C ASP A 308 6.85 -8.16 -12.11
N PRO A 309 7.10 -9.48 -12.04
CA PRO A 309 6.20 -10.47 -12.60
C PRO A 309 4.87 -10.60 -11.83
N THR A 310 4.77 -10.00 -10.64
CA THR A 310 3.55 -9.97 -9.82
C THR A 310 2.56 -8.88 -10.24
N ASN A 311 2.95 -7.94 -11.11
CA ASN A 311 2.13 -6.79 -11.54
C ASN A 311 1.48 -6.00 -10.38
N PRO A 312 2.28 -5.34 -9.51
CA PRO A 312 1.79 -4.67 -8.29
C PRO A 312 0.62 -3.69 -8.51
N THR A 313 0.69 -2.82 -9.53
CA THR A 313 -0.35 -1.84 -9.83
C THR A 313 -1.70 -2.48 -10.12
N VAL A 314 -1.73 -3.50 -10.99
CA VAL A 314 -2.97 -4.19 -11.37
C VAL A 314 -3.56 -4.92 -10.17
N ARG A 315 -2.71 -5.57 -9.37
CA ARG A 315 -3.14 -6.26 -8.14
C ARG A 315 -3.71 -5.29 -7.11
N PHE A 316 -3.09 -4.13 -6.93
CA PHE A 316 -3.56 -3.10 -6.03
C PHE A 316 -4.95 -2.59 -6.45
N GLN A 317 -5.14 -2.24 -7.71
CA GLN A 317 -6.43 -1.82 -8.23
C GLN A 317 -7.50 -2.88 -8.00
N LYS A 318 -7.22 -4.14 -8.39
CA LYS A 318 -8.13 -5.26 -8.18
C LYS A 318 -8.47 -5.49 -6.70
N ALA A 319 -7.49 -5.35 -5.80
CA ALA A 319 -7.71 -5.53 -4.37
C ALA A 319 -8.63 -4.44 -3.79
N ILE A 320 -8.46 -3.19 -4.22
CA ILE A 320 -9.35 -2.09 -3.82
C ILE A 320 -10.76 -2.31 -4.37
N THR A 321 -10.91 -2.69 -5.64
CA THR A 321 -12.21 -2.97 -6.27
C THR A 321 -12.92 -4.15 -5.59
N ASN A 322 -12.18 -5.20 -5.25
CA ASN A 322 -12.72 -6.36 -4.54
C ASN A 322 -12.95 -6.10 -3.04
N GLY A 323 -12.49 -4.96 -2.51
CA GLY A 323 -12.67 -4.58 -1.13
C GLY A 323 -11.99 -5.53 -0.14
N VAL A 324 -10.74 -5.93 -0.39
CA VAL A 324 -9.95 -6.77 0.54
C VAL A 324 -9.84 -6.14 1.92
N ALA A 325 -9.73 -6.95 2.98
CA ALA A 325 -9.70 -6.45 4.35
C ALA A 325 -8.46 -5.58 4.63
N GLY A 326 -7.29 -5.97 4.12
CA GLY A 326 -6.04 -5.27 4.39
C GLY A 326 -5.07 -5.21 3.20
N ILE A 327 -4.23 -4.19 3.19
CA ILE A 327 -3.08 -4.08 2.26
C ILE A 327 -1.83 -3.81 3.09
N PHE A 328 -0.78 -4.58 2.83
CA PHE A 328 0.54 -4.44 3.44
C PHE A 328 1.54 -4.07 2.36
N GLN A 329 2.28 -2.98 2.59
CA GLN A 329 3.36 -2.54 1.73
C GLN A 329 4.61 -2.20 2.54
N LEU A 330 5.77 -2.56 2.01
CA LEU A 330 7.06 -2.15 2.54
C LEU A 330 7.64 -1.07 1.63
N SER A 331 8.14 0.02 2.20
CA SER A 331 8.65 1.18 1.47
C SER A 331 9.83 1.83 2.18
N VAL A 332 10.55 2.68 1.44
CA VAL A 332 11.65 3.50 1.95
C VAL A 332 11.47 4.92 1.42
N LYS A 333 11.54 5.96 2.24
CA LYS A 333 11.36 7.35 1.76
C LYS A 333 12.48 7.77 0.81
N LYS A 334 13.73 7.60 1.23
CA LYS A 334 14.94 7.87 0.42
C LYS A 334 15.95 6.76 0.63
N SER A 335 16.80 6.50 -0.36
CA SER A 335 17.87 5.49 -0.22
C SER A 335 18.69 5.76 1.05
N GLY A 336 18.74 4.77 1.95
CA GLY A 336 19.41 4.87 3.26
C GLY A 336 18.49 5.18 4.44
N ASP A 337 17.24 5.59 4.19
CA ASP A 337 16.24 5.76 5.25
C ASP A 337 15.81 4.40 5.83
N PRO A 338 15.34 4.37 7.09
CA PRO A 338 14.80 3.15 7.67
C PRO A 338 13.57 2.67 6.89
N LEU A 339 13.40 1.34 6.85
CA LEU A 339 12.24 0.72 6.24
C LEU A 339 10.95 1.15 6.95
N ARG A 340 9.89 1.26 6.15
CA ARG A 340 8.55 1.62 6.62
C ARG A 340 7.55 0.60 6.13
N VAL A 341 6.61 0.25 7.01
CA VAL A 341 5.44 -0.53 6.67
C VAL A 341 4.26 0.41 6.54
N ARG A 342 3.64 0.41 5.36
CA ARG A 342 2.35 1.05 5.05
C ARG A 342 1.26 0.00 5.16
N LEU A 343 0.35 0.19 6.09
CA LEU A 343 -0.84 -0.64 6.30
C LEU A 343 -2.07 0.14 5.88
N LEU A 344 -2.91 -0.48 5.04
CA LEU A 344 -4.25 0.00 4.74
C LEU A 344 -5.25 -1.00 5.28
N ILE A 345 -6.10 -0.58 6.22
CA ILE A 345 -7.13 -1.44 6.82
C ILE A 345 -8.50 -0.93 6.38
N LYS A 346 -9.31 -1.82 5.81
CA LYS A 346 -10.68 -1.51 5.40
C LYS A 346 -11.56 -1.34 6.63
N ASN A 347 -12.18 -0.18 6.72
CA ASN A 347 -13.20 0.16 7.71
C ASN A 347 -14.54 0.32 7.01
N GLU A 348 -15.56 -0.39 7.48
CA GLU A 348 -16.89 -0.40 6.84
C GLU A 348 -17.71 0.87 7.17
N THR A 349 -17.38 1.53 8.28
CA THR A 349 -18.14 2.66 8.85
C THR A 349 -17.28 3.90 9.06
N SER A 350 -16.38 4.21 8.11
CA SER A 350 -15.61 5.44 8.12
C SER A 350 -16.51 6.66 8.00
N LYS A 351 -16.24 7.70 8.80
CA LYS A 351 -16.95 8.97 8.75
C LYS A 351 -16.31 9.87 7.69
N PHE A 352 -17.14 10.38 6.78
CA PHE A 352 -16.78 11.44 5.86
C PHE A 352 -17.53 12.70 6.27
N LYS A 353 -16.79 13.72 6.70
CA LYS A 353 -17.36 15.04 6.99
C LYS A 353 -17.35 15.84 5.68
N ILE A 354 -18.51 16.33 5.27
CA ILE A 354 -18.69 16.99 3.99
C ILE A 354 -19.02 18.46 4.25
N ALA A 355 -18.32 19.33 3.54
CA ALA A 355 -18.66 20.73 3.42
C ALA A 355 -18.78 21.14 1.96
N LYS A 356 -19.60 22.15 1.70
CA LYS A 356 -19.72 22.79 0.39
C LYS A 356 -18.88 24.06 0.40
N MET A 357 -18.14 24.31 -0.68
CA MET A 357 -17.43 25.58 -0.85
C MET A 357 -18.44 26.69 -1.13
N ASN A 358 -18.36 27.77 -0.36
CA ASN A 358 -19.15 28.97 -0.58
C ASN A 358 -18.55 29.78 -1.73
N MET A 359 -19.01 29.49 -2.94
CA MET A 359 -18.52 30.16 -4.15
C MET A 359 -18.78 31.66 -4.14
N GLU A 360 -19.83 32.14 -3.46
CA GLU A 360 -20.09 33.58 -3.35
C GLU A 360 -19.12 34.25 -2.40
N ALA A 361 -18.83 33.66 -1.24
CA ALA A 361 -17.78 34.15 -0.35
C ALA A 361 -16.40 34.12 -1.03
N LEU A 362 -16.10 33.07 -1.80
CA LEU A 362 -14.86 32.97 -2.57
C LEU A 362 -14.75 34.05 -3.66
N LYS A 363 -15.83 34.33 -4.41
CA LYS A 363 -15.87 35.43 -5.37
C LYS A 363 -15.67 36.77 -4.69
N VAL A 364 -16.32 37.01 -3.55
CA VAL A 364 -16.13 38.25 -2.77
C VAL A 364 -14.68 38.36 -2.29
N LEU A 365 -14.08 37.28 -1.80
CA LEU A 365 -12.67 37.26 -1.40
C LEU A 365 -11.72 37.47 -2.59
N GLU A 366 -12.03 36.92 -3.75
CA GLU A 366 -11.25 37.13 -4.97
C GLU A 366 -11.35 38.59 -5.44
N LEU A 367 -12.56 39.16 -5.46
CA LEU A 367 -12.81 40.56 -5.77
C LEU A 367 -12.15 41.48 -4.74
N LEU A 368 -12.18 41.14 -3.46
CA LEU A 368 -11.49 41.87 -2.40
C LEU A 368 -9.98 41.75 -2.55
N LYS A 369 -9.44 40.58 -2.88
CA LYS A 369 -8.00 40.40 -3.13
C LYS A 369 -7.59 41.25 -4.33
N GLN A 370 -8.32 41.18 -5.44
CA GLN A 370 -8.08 42.00 -6.61
C GLN A 370 -8.22 43.49 -6.29
N GLY A 371 -9.19 43.88 -5.46
CA GLY A 371 -9.41 45.26 -5.02
C GLY A 371 -8.33 45.78 -4.07
N ILE A 372 -7.87 44.97 -3.12
CA ILE A 372 -6.74 45.27 -2.23
C ILE A 372 -5.48 45.39 -3.07
N TRP A 373 -5.22 44.45 -3.98
CA TRP A 373 -4.07 44.54 -4.88
C TRP A 373 -4.17 45.75 -5.80
N ALA A 374 -5.34 46.06 -6.36
CA ALA A 374 -5.54 47.24 -7.20
C ALA A 374 -5.39 48.55 -6.41
N ASN A 375 -5.87 48.61 -5.17
CA ASN A 375 -5.72 49.76 -4.30
C ASN A 375 -4.27 49.93 -3.84
N LEU A 376 -3.60 48.84 -3.46
CA LEU A 376 -2.18 48.83 -3.12
C LEU A 376 -1.33 49.23 -4.33
N LEU A 377 -1.69 48.78 -5.54
CA LEU A 377 -1.01 49.18 -6.77
C LEU A 377 -1.24 50.66 -7.09
N TYR A 378 -2.46 51.17 -6.88
CA TYR A 378 -2.79 52.58 -7.06
C TYR A 378 -2.05 53.47 -6.05
N GLU A 379 -1.99 53.05 -4.78
CA GLU A 379 -1.21 53.70 -3.73
C GLU A 379 0.29 53.68 -4.06
N LEU A 380 0.82 52.52 -4.49
CA LEU A 380 2.21 52.34 -4.90
C LEU A 380 2.60 53.11 -6.17
N LEU A 381 1.66 53.39 -7.06
CA LEU A 381 1.93 54.02 -8.37
C LEU A 381 1.64 55.53 -8.37
N TYR A 382 0.70 56.00 -7.56
CA TYR A 382 0.21 57.39 -7.61
C TYR A 382 0.30 58.14 -6.28
N PHE A 383 0.39 57.46 -5.13
CA PHE A 383 0.44 58.10 -3.81
C PHE A 383 1.77 57.91 -3.06
N THR A 384 2.69 57.10 -3.58
CA THR A 384 4.05 56.90 -3.04
C THR A 384 4.99 58.09 -3.21
N ASN A 385 4.50 59.24 -3.68
CA ASN A 385 5.34 60.40 -3.95
C ASN A 385 4.96 61.65 -3.13
N ASP A 386 4.24 61.48 -2.02
CA ASP A 386 3.75 62.62 -1.22
C ASP A 386 4.07 62.56 0.28
N ASP A 387 5.11 61.82 0.69
CA ASP A 387 5.84 62.20 1.92
C ASP A 387 7.23 61.54 2.02
N ASP A 388 8.23 62.40 2.09
CA ASP A 388 9.67 62.22 1.92
C ASP A 388 10.39 61.63 3.16
N GLU A 389 9.71 60.85 4.01
CA GLU A 389 10.33 60.28 5.23
C GLU A 389 9.76 58.91 5.58
N ARG A 390 10.39 57.81 5.13
CA ARG A 390 10.57 56.53 5.90
C ARG A 390 11.01 55.38 4.99
N PHE A 391 12.26 55.42 4.51
CA PHE A 391 13.05 54.19 4.37
C PHE A 391 14.52 54.46 4.69
N SER A 392 14.90 54.22 5.94
CA SER A 392 16.25 53.73 6.21
C SER A 392 16.16 52.52 7.13
N ILE A 393 15.79 51.39 6.55
CA ILE A 393 16.38 50.12 6.96
C ILE A 393 17.30 49.73 5.81
N GLN A 394 18.41 50.46 5.72
CA GLN A 394 19.58 49.99 5.02
C GLN A 394 20.12 48.80 5.81
N ALA A 395 20.15 47.65 5.16
CA ALA A 395 21.02 46.57 5.55
C ALA A 395 22.46 47.09 5.68
N HIS A 396 23.02 47.05 6.89
CA HIS A 396 24.47 46.96 7.08
C HIS A 396 24.72 45.83 8.08
N ALA A 397 25.47 44.83 7.62
CA ALA A 397 26.17 43.89 8.47
C ALA A 397 27.56 44.47 8.75
N VAL A 398 27.95 44.65 10.02
CA VAL A 398 29.36 44.63 10.44
C VAL A 398 29.45 44.06 11.87
N THR A 399 30.35 43.11 11.99
CA THR A 399 30.90 42.37 13.13
C THR A 399 31.62 43.21 14.20
N GLU A 400 31.68 42.62 15.40
CA GLU A 400 32.67 42.73 16.50
C GLU A 400 32.87 44.06 17.26
N TYR A 401 32.61 44.01 18.58
CA TYR A 401 33.65 43.98 19.62
C TYR A 401 33.26 43.01 20.73
#